data_AF-A0A1R1MMI0-F1
#
_entry.id   AF-A0A1R1MMI0-F1
#
_cell.length_a   1.000
_cell.length_b   1.000
_cell.length_c   1.000
_cell.angle_alpha   90.00
_cell.angle_beta   90.00
_cell.angle_gamma   90.00
#
_symmetry.space_group_name_H-M   'P 1'
#
loop_
_entity.id
_entity.type
_entity.pdbx_description
1 polymer ?
#
loop_
_entity_poly.entity_id
_entity_poly.type
_entity_poly.pdbx_seq_one_letter_code
_entity_poly.pdbx_strand_id
1 'polypeptide(L)'
;MKRLPYKYEEGPASMVVSRRGFLKVTGILAAFVAFGKAVIGYFYGKRHDYITSRQDGLYEDDKIHQREGLAASQENPTVKKYYEEFGEYPLSEKSHHLLHTHHYYERWQLAKAKGEVYHG
;
A
#
# COMPACT_ATOMS: atom_id res chain seq x y z
N MET A 1 30.41 -49.34 35.50
CA MET A 1 29.96 -47.94 35.37
C MET A 1 28.97 -47.63 36.48
N LYS A 2 29.30 -46.74 37.43
CA LYS A 2 28.37 -46.26 38.46
C LYS A 2 27.48 -45.17 37.84
N ARG A 3 26.14 -45.33 37.88
CA ARG A 3 25.22 -44.24 37.52
C ARG A 3 25.11 -43.31 38.73
N LEU A 4 25.55 -42.07 38.59
CA LEU A 4 25.29 -41.04 39.61
C LEU A 4 23.78 -40.74 39.60
N PRO A 5 23.12 -40.63 40.77
CA PRO A 5 21.71 -40.26 40.81
C PRO A 5 21.55 -38.83 40.29
N TYR A 6 20.69 -38.65 39.29
CA TYR A 6 20.32 -37.33 38.79
C TYR A 6 19.67 -36.54 39.93
N LYS A 7 20.38 -35.53 40.44
CA LYS A 7 19.88 -34.60 41.45
C LYS A 7 19.42 -33.35 40.72
N TYR A 8 18.11 -33.19 40.58
CA TYR A 8 17.53 -31.97 40.03
C TYR A 8 17.66 -30.86 41.08
N GLU A 9 18.70 -30.06 40.95
CA GLU A 9 18.83 -28.79 41.66
C GLU A 9 18.02 -27.78 40.84
N GLU A 10 16.83 -27.40 41.31
CA GLU A 10 16.14 -26.26 40.72
C GLU A 10 17.07 -25.05 40.82
N GLY A 11 17.43 -24.48 39.67
CA GLY A 11 18.09 -23.17 39.66
C GLY A 11 17.26 -22.21 40.50
N PRO A 12 17.87 -21.35 41.32
CA PRO A 12 17.16 -20.66 42.40
C PRO A 12 15.93 -19.94 41.84
N ALA A 13 14.74 -20.48 42.13
CA ALA A 13 13.46 -19.93 41.66
C ALA A 13 13.27 -18.47 42.11
N SER A 14 14.01 -18.04 43.14
CA SER A 14 14.11 -16.66 43.61
C SER A 14 14.62 -15.67 42.56
N MET A 15 15.35 -16.10 41.53
CA MET A 15 15.78 -15.24 40.43
C MET A 15 14.59 -14.83 39.53
N VAL A 16 13.59 -15.71 39.38
CA VAL A 16 12.37 -15.45 38.58
C VAL A 16 11.22 -14.91 39.46
N VAL A 17 11.14 -15.34 40.72
CA VAL A 17 10.03 -15.04 41.65
C VAL A 17 10.23 -13.74 42.45
N SER A 18 11.44 -13.19 42.55
CA SER A 18 11.67 -11.93 43.27
C SER A 18 11.09 -10.71 42.53
N ARG A 19 10.55 -9.72 43.26
CA ARG A 19 10.00 -8.46 42.69
C ARG A 19 10.98 -7.76 41.74
N ARG A 20 12.27 -7.79 42.06
CA ARG A 20 13.34 -7.21 41.23
C ARG A 20 13.69 -8.09 40.02
N GLY A 21 13.60 -9.41 40.13
CA GLY A 21 13.73 -10.35 39.01
C GLY A 21 12.60 -10.19 38.01
N PHE A 22 11.36 -10.11 38.49
CA PHE A 22 10.17 -9.87 37.67
C PHE A 22 10.25 -8.57 36.88
N LEU A 23 10.67 -7.46 37.52
CA LEU A 23 10.83 -6.17 36.83
C LEU A 23 11.92 -6.21 35.74
N LYS A 24 13.01 -6.97 35.94
CA LYS A 24 14.06 -7.13 34.93
C LYS A 24 13.57 -7.94 33.72
N VAL A 25 12.90 -9.07 33.97
CA VAL A 25 12.41 -9.95 32.90
C VAL A 25 11.34 -9.26 32.07
N THR A 26 10.37 -8.61 32.72
CA THR A 26 9.32 -7.86 32.01
C THR A 26 9.87 -6.65 31.25
N GLY A 27 10.85 -5.93 31.83
CA GLY A 27 11.55 -4.85 31.13
C GLY A 27 12.29 -5.31 29.88
N ILE A 28 12.99 -6.45 29.94
CA ILE A 28 13.67 -7.04 28.77
C ILE A 28 12.66 -7.47 27.71
N LEU A 29 11.57 -8.14 28.10
CA LEU A 29 10.49 -8.53 27.18
C LEU A 29 9.86 -7.32 26.49
N ALA A 30 9.55 -6.26 27.23
CA ALA A 30 9.01 -5.03 26.68
C ALA A 30 10.00 -4.37 25.69
N ALA A 31 11.30 -4.38 26.01
CA ALA A 31 12.34 -3.88 25.11
C ALA A 31 12.42 -4.70 23.81
N PHE A 32 12.34 -6.04 23.89
CA PHE A 32 12.31 -6.90 22.69
C PHE A 32 11.09 -6.63 21.81
N VAL A 33 9.91 -6.46 22.40
CA VAL A 33 8.68 -6.12 21.66
C VAL A 33 8.82 -4.75 21.00
N ALA A 34 9.33 -3.74 21.72
CA ALA A 34 9.55 -2.41 21.17
C ALA A 34 10.57 -2.43 20.01
N PHE A 35 11.66 -3.19 20.16
CA PHE A 35 12.67 -3.38 19.12
C PHE A 35 12.09 -4.05 17.88
N GLY A 36 11.30 -5.13 18.06
CA GLY A 36 10.63 -5.81 16.95
C GLY A 36 9.70 -4.87 16.18
N LYS A 37 8.91 -4.04 16.87
CA LYS A 37 8.06 -3.02 16.23
C LYS A 37 8.88 -2.00 15.43
N ALA A 38 10.00 -1.53 15.97
CA ALA A 38 10.87 -0.58 15.28
C ALA A 38 11.48 -1.16 13.99
N VAL A 39 11.95 -2.41 14.04
CA VAL A 39 12.51 -3.11 12.87
C VAL A 39 11.44 -3.33 11.80
N ILE A 40 10.26 -3.83 12.18
CA ILE A 40 9.14 -4.02 11.23
C ILE A 40 8.74 -2.68 10.59
N GLY A 41 8.61 -1.62 11.39
CA GLY A 41 8.31 -0.28 10.89
C GLY A 41 9.35 0.24 9.89
N TYR A 42 10.63 0.02 10.16
CA TYR A 42 11.74 0.39 9.26
C TYR A 42 11.63 -0.30 7.89
N PHE A 43 11.30 -1.60 7.86
CA PHE A 43 11.16 -2.34 6.60
C PHE A 43 9.88 -2.00 5.83
N TYR A 44 8.78 -1.71 6.52
CA TYR A 44 7.53 -1.30 5.88
C TYR A 44 7.64 0.11 5.26
N GLY A 45 8.30 1.06 5.94
CA GLY A 45 8.45 2.43 5.47
C GLY A 45 9.09 2.52 4.08
N LYS A 46 10.22 1.83 3.87
CA LYS A 46 10.98 1.90 2.60
C LYS A 46 10.21 1.47 1.35
N ARG A 47 9.13 0.69 1.48
CA ARG A 47 8.33 0.28 0.31
C ARG A 47 7.35 1.35 -0.17
N HIS A 48 6.94 2.26 0.72
CA HIS A 48 5.97 3.29 0.40
C HIS A 48 6.62 4.54 -0.23
N ASP A 49 7.89 4.80 0.10
CA ASP A 49 8.62 6.02 -0.30
C ASP A 49 8.59 6.29 -1.82
N TYR A 50 8.72 5.27 -2.67
CA TYR A 50 8.69 5.45 -4.13
C TYR A 50 7.29 5.75 -4.68
N ILE A 51 6.24 5.28 -4.01
CA ILE A 51 4.87 5.57 -4.42
C ILE A 51 4.51 6.99 -3.99
N THR A 52 4.86 7.36 -2.75
CA THR A 52 4.63 8.71 -2.22
C THR A 52 5.39 9.75 -3.03
N SER A 53 6.67 9.54 -3.31
CA SER A 53 7.45 10.49 -4.12
C SER A 53 6.89 10.71 -5.54
N ARG A 54 6.32 9.67 -6.16
CA ARG A 54 5.62 9.81 -7.45
C ARG A 54 4.32 10.60 -7.32
N GLN A 55 3.56 10.38 -6.24
CA GLN A 55 2.36 11.15 -5.95
C GLN A 55 2.71 12.62 -5.70
N ASP A 56 3.74 12.89 -4.91
CA ASP A 56 4.19 14.23 -4.58
C ASP A 56 4.58 15.02 -5.85
N GLY A 57 5.37 14.41 -6.74
CA GLY A 57 5.70 15.04 -8.03
C GLY A 57 4.48 15.31 -8.90
N LEU A 58 3.52 14.38 -8.95
CA LEU A 58 2.26 14.59 -9.69
C LEU A 58 1.44 15.77 -9.11
N TYR A 59 1.41 15.91 -7.78
CA TYR A 59 0.72 17.02 -7.14
C TYR A 59 1.47 18.36 -7.27
N GLU A 60 2.79 18.35 -7.43
CA GLU A 60 3.56 19.55 -7.80
C GLU A 60 3.20 20.03 -9.20
N ASP A 61 3.08 19.12 -10.16
CA ASP A 61 2.64 19.42 -11.53
C ASP A 61 1.19 19.93 -11.55
N ASP A 62 0.30 19.33 -10.75
CA ASP A 62 -1.09 19.80 -10.62
C ASP A 62 -1.15 21.25 -10.10
N LYS A 63 -0.31 21.63 -9.14
CA LYS A 63 -0.22 23.03 -8.67
C LYS A 63 0.26 24.00 -9.76
N ILE A 64 1.06 23.54 -10.72
CA ILE A 64 1.42 24.35 -11.90
C ILE A 64 0.16 24.62 -12.72
N HIS A 65 -0.60 23.58 -13.06
CA HIS A 65 -1.85 23.70 -13.83
C HIS A 65 -2.91 24.55 -13.11
N GLN A 66 -3.02 24.44 -11.79
CA GLN A 66 -3.92 25.28 -10.98
C GLN A 66 -3.58 26.77 -11.08
N ARG A 67 -2.28 27.12 -11.06
CA ARG A 67 -1.84 28.52 -11.21
C ARG A 67 -2.13 29.07 -12.61
N GLU A 68 -2.14 28.21 -13.61
CA GLU A 68 -2.46 28.55 -15.00
C GLU A 68 -3.98 28.51 -15.29
N GLY A 69 -4.81 28.09 -14.34
CA GLY A 69 -6.25 27.93 -14.53
C GLY A 69 -6.60 26.82 -15.53
N LEU A 70 -5.80 25.76 -15.56
CA LEU A 70 -5.94 24.58 -16.42
C LEU A 70 -6.11 23.28 -15.62
N ALA A 71 -6.44 23.38 -14.33
CA ALA A 71 -6.54 22.22 -13.44
C ALA A 71 -7.75 21.34 -13.75
N ALA A 72 -8.82 21.93 -14.30
CA ALA A 72 -10.01 21.17 -14.65
C ALA A 72 -10.08 20.87 -16.15
N SER A 73 -10.57 19.69 -16.51
CA SER A 73 -10.62 19.25 -17.92
C SER A 73 -11.49 20.15 -18.79
N GLN A 74 -12.53 20.78 -18.23
CA GLN A 74 -13.37 21.77 -18.93
C GLN A 74 -12.67 23.10 -19.18
N GLU A 75 -11.53 23.37 -18.57
CA GLU A 75 -10.75 24.60 -18.78
C GLU A 75 -9.79 24.45 -19.97
N ASN A 76 -9.47 23.22 -20.38
CA ASN A 76 -8.51 22.94 -21.45
C ASN A 76 -8.99 23.49 -22.81
N PRO A 77 -8.28 24.47 -23.40
CA PRO A 77 -8.70 25.11 -24.65
C PRO A 77 -8.72 24.14 -25.84
N THR A 78 -7.84 23.14 -25.85
CA THR A 78 -7.77 22.13 -26.92
C THR A 78 -9.00 21.23 -26.89
N VAL A 79 -9.46 20.85 -25.69
CA VAL A 79 -10.66 20.02 -25.54
C VAL A 79 -11.92 20.80 -25.95
N LYS A 80 -12.02 22.09 -25.57
CA LYS A 80 -13.13 22.95 -26.03
C LYS A 80 -13.16 23.03 -27.55
N LYS A 81 -12.02 23.33 -28.17
CA LYS A 81 -11.89 23.39 -29.63
C LYS A 81 -12.29 22.08 -30.31
N TYR A 82 -11.88 20.94 -29.75
CA TYR A 82 -12.29 19.63 -30.25
C TYR A 82 -13.82 19.45 -30.28
N TYR A 83 -14.52 19.81 -29.20
CA TYR A 83 -15.98 19.71 -29.17
C TYR A 83 -16.65 20.75 -30.07
N GLU A 84 -16.16 21.99 -30.13
CA GLU A 84 -16.69 23.05 -31.00
C GLU A 84 -16.56 22.71 -32.49
N GLU A 85 -15.44 22.13 -32.91
CA GLU A 85 -15.14 21.87 -34.33
C GLU A 85 -15.54 20.47 -34.80
N PHE A 86 -15.56 19.48 -33.91
CA PHE A 86 -15.70 18.06 -34.31
C PHE A 86 -16.63 17.23 -33.41
N GLY A 87 -16.38 17.22 -32.10
CA GLY A 87 -17.05 16.34 -31.12
C GLY A 87 -18.50 16.72 -30.80
N GLU A 88 -18.94 17.91 -31.23
CA GLU A 88 -20.25 18.52 -30.98
C GLU A 88 -20.47 18.81 -29.49
N TYR A 89 -20.95 17.83 -28.73
CA TYR A 89 -21.19 17.94 -27.30
C TYR A 89 -20.89 16.59 -26.61
N PRO A 90 -20.60 16.60 -25.29
CA PRO A 90 -20.42 15.35 -24.54
C PRO A 90 -21.64 14.45 -24.69
N LEU A 91 -21.43 13.15 -24.94
CA LEU A 91 -22.48 12.17 -25.21
C LEU A 91 -23.25 12.36 -26.53
N SER A 92 -22.70 13.11 -27.51
CA SER A 92 -23.18 13.09 -28.89
C SER A 92 -23.08 11.69 -29.51
N GLU A 93 -23.83 11.43 -30.59
CA GLU A 93 -23.76 10.17 -31.33
C GLU A 93 -22.31 9.87 -31.77
N LYS A 94 -21.64 10.88 -32.33
CA LYS A 94 -20.24 10.81 -32.75
C LYS A 94 -19.31 10.52 -31.57
N SER A 95 -19.52 11.17 -30.43
CA SER A 95 -18.77 10.87 -29.20
C SER A 95 -19.02 9.43 -28.74
N HIS A 96 -20.26 8.95 -28.77
CA HIS A 96 -20.61 7.57 -28.41
C HIS A 96 -19.89 6.54 -29.26
N HIS A 97 -19.83 6.75 -30.58
CA HIS A 97 -19.14 5.82 -31.48
C HIS A 97 -17.61 5.84 -31.34
N LEU A 98 -17.00 6.97 -30.99
CA LEU A 98 -15.54 7.11 -30.97
C LEU A 98 -14.93 6.96 -29.56
N LEU A 99 -15.60 7.49 -28.54
CA LEU A 99 -15.06 7.65 -27.18
C LEU A 99 -15.69 6.68 -26.18
N HIS A 100 -16.84 6.09 -26.50
CA HIS A 100 -17.50 5.14 -25.61
C HIS A 100 -17.31 3.70 -26.11
N THR A 101 -17.31 2.77 -25.16
CA THR A 101 -17.28 1.33 -25.44
C THR A 101 -18.63 0.71 -25.11
N HIS A 102 -19.02 -0.31 -25.85
CA HIS A 102 -20.27 -1.04 -25.62
C HIS A 102 -20.11 -2.19 -24.61
N HIS A 103 -18.88 -2.57 -24.28
CA HIS A 103 -18.62 -3.78 -23.49
C HIS A 103 -18.02 -3.46 -22.12
N TYR A 104 -18.67 -4.03 -21.11
CA TYR A 104 -18.08 -4.22 -19.80
C TYR A 104 -17.65 -5.69 -19.69
N TYR A 105 -16.35 -5.96 -19.78
CA TYR A 105 -15.82 -7.29 -19.50
C TYR A 105 -15.48 -7.38 -18.03
N GLU A 106 -16.06 -8.37 -17.35
CA GLU A 106 -15.59 -8.69 -16.00
C GLU A 106 -14.16 -9.25 -16.12
N ARG A 107 -13.23 -8.75 -15.29
CA ARG A 107 -11.79 -9.03 -15.41
C ARG A 107 -11.46 -10.53 -15.52
N TRP A 108 -12.23 -11.39 -14.85
CA TRP A 108 -12.06 -12.84 -14.88
C TRP A 108 -12.43 -13.47 -16.25
N GLN A 109 -13.29 -12.81 -17.04
CA GLN A 109 -13.66 -13.24 -18.40
C GLN A 109 -12.53 -13.00 -19.39
N LEU A 110 -11.69 -11.97 -19.16
CA LEU A 110 -10.52 -11.69 -19.99
C LEU A 110 -9.40 -12.72 -19.83
N ALA A 111 -9.23 -13.28 -18.62
CA ALA A 111 -8.27 -14.34 -18.36
C ALA A 111 -8.66 -15.66 -19.05
N LYS A 112 -9.96 -16.00 -19.06
CA LYS A 112 -10.50 -17.13 -19.83
C LYS A 112 -10.23 -17.00 -21.32
N ALA A 113 -10.39 -15.79 -21.88
CA ALA A 113 -10.12 -15.53 -23.30
C ALA A 113 -8.63 -15.68 -23.68
N LYS A 114 -7.71 -15.52 -22.71
CA LYS A 114 -6.27 -15.70 -22.89
C LYS A 114 -5.77 -17.12 -22.58
N GLY A 115 -6.65 -18.03 -22.18
CA GLY A 115 -6.27 -19.38 -21.76
C GLY A 115 -5.53 -19.43 -20.41
N GLU A 116 -5.52 -18.33 -19.66
CA GLU A 116 -4.90 -18.26 -18.34
C GLU A 116 -5.93 -18.63 -17.28
N VAL A 117 -5.67 -19.73 -16.54
CA VAL A 117 -6.56 -20.22 -15.49
C VAL A 117 -6.52 -19.25 -14.32
N TYR A 118 -7.67 -18.65 -14.01
CA TYR A 118 -7.82 -17.77 -12.86
C TYR A 118 -7.80 -18.62 -11.58
N HIS A 119 -6.69 -18.62 -10.86
CA HIS A 119 -6.63 -19.13 -9.49
C HIS A 119 -7.10 -18.00 -8.58
N GLY A 120 -8.34 -18.13 -8.09
CA GLY A 120 -8.93 -17.23 -7.10
C GLY A 120 -8.19 -17.27 -5.77
#